data_AF-A0A3D3CKV1-F1
#
_entry.id   AF-A0A3D3CKV1-F1
#
_cell.length_a   1.000
_cell.length_b   1.000
_cell.length_c   1.000
_cell.angle_alpha   90.00
_cell.angle_beta   90.00
_cell.angle_gamma   90.00
#
_symmetry.space_group_name_H-M   'P 1'
#
loop_
_entity.id
_entity.type
_entity.pdbx_description
1 polymer ?
#
loop_
_entity_poly.entity_id
_entity_poly.type
_entity_poly.pdbx_seq_one_letter_code
_entity_poly.pdbx_strand_id
1 'polypeptide(L)'
;MIRSVLSLSGALLLLFLAVHPAAAQSVELTAKEVHLYPSGMKVLFSVPYAEKIQAELPGAFDGQSVRLLPPDGMTVNAFSVVEQPRSQWVPPALSTLDGVIREKKSEITALTGKIAAIDQSTKLFAGPFPQNIAAQEVPQYVEAIRQAREKLETERSTLVLSLEERKKELQVLQAEYAARTPQEGDKSLVVNAEVSGKGDLLLEAWTTAVEWAPQYKMNLRSETGEIAATLQAKASQRTGLSFDVPLHFHT
;
A
#
# COMPACT_ATOMS: atom_id res chain seq x y z
N MET A 1 30.93 -22.40 77.60
CA MET A 1 30.39 -21.67 76.44
C MET A 1 29.38 -22.58 75.76
N ILE A 2 28.07 -22.62 76.05
CA ILE A 2 27.11 -21.67 76.66
C ILE A 2 26.83 -20.45 75.78
N ARG A 3 25.68 -20.53 75.05
CA ARG A 3 24.68 -19.48 74.65
C ARG A 3 25.18 -18.19 73.95
N SER A 4 24.44 -17.50 73.08
CA SER A 4 23.06 -17.66 72.53
C SER A 4 23.16 -17.87 70.98
N VAL A 5 22.33 -17.46 70.01
CA VAL A 5 21.07 -16.69 69.82
C VAL A 5 20.36 -17.37 68.60
N LEU A 6 19.10 -17.82 68.60
CA LEU A 6 17.76 -17.22 68.75
C LEU A 6 17.25 -16.39 67.54
N SER A 7 16.05 -16.75 67.05
CA SER A 7 15.07 -15.94 66.31
C SER A 7 14.77 -16.33 64.84
N LEU A 8 13.48 -16.17 64.51
CA LEU A 8 12.87 -16.32 63.19
C LEU A 8 13.35 -15.23 62.22
N SER A 9 13.56 -15.59 60.95
CA SER A 9 13.41 -14.63 59.83
C SER A 9 12.02 -14.77 59.25
N GLY A 10 11.20 -13.73 59.38
CA GLY A 10 9.87 -13.68 58.76
C GLY A 10 9.95 -13.47 57.25
N ALA A 11 9.00 -14.02 56.50
CA ALA A 11 8.89 -13.81 55.07
C ALA A 11 8.39 -12.38 54.77
N LEU A 12 9.19 -11.59 54.05
CA LEU A 12 8.78 -10.29 53.51
C LEU A 12 8.49 -10.44 52.01
N LEU A 13 7.23 -10.58 51.64
CA LEU A 13 6.83 -10.58 50.22
C LEU A 13 7.03 -9.17 49.65
N LEU A 14 8.07 -9.02 48.82
CA LEU A 14 8.19 -7.86 47.93
C LEU A 14 7.20 -8.00 46.77
N LEU A 15 6.02 -7.42 46.95
CA LEU A 15 5.03 -7.20 45.89
C LEU A 15 5.61 -6.22 44.86
N PHE A 16 6.32 -6.75 43.86
CA PHE A 16 6.65 -6.02 42.65
C PHE A 16 5.37 -5.74 41.87
N LEU A 17 4.72 -4.62 42.19
CA LEU A 17 3.75 -3.97 41.32
C LEU A 17 4.46 -3.52 40.05
N ALA A 18 4.50 -4.43 39.07
CA ALA A 18 4.94 -4.14 37.72
C ALA A 18 3.93 -3.17 37.08
N VAL A 19 4.15 -1.87 37.29
CA VAL A 19 3.49 -0.80 36.55
C VAL A 19 3.91 -0.92 35.11
N HIS A 20 3.15 -1.70 34.34
CA HIS A 20 3.30 -1.75 32.90
C HIS A 20 2.95 -0.35 32.39
N PRO A 21 3.84 0.33 31.65
CA PRO A 21 3.47 1.60 31.04
C PRO A 21 2.28 1.33 30.12
N ALA A 22 1.18 2.06 30.32
CA ALA A 22 0.01 1.93 29.48
C ALA A 22 0.43 2.07 28.00
N ALA A 23 0.11 1.06 27.20
CA ALA A 23 0.46 1.06 25.78
C ALA A 23 -0.26 2.23 25.09
N ALA A 24 0.43 2.91 24.18
CA ALA A 24 -0.21 3.90 23.33
C ALA A 24 -1.26 3.20 22.45
N GLN A 25 -2.44 3.78 22.34
CA GLN A 25 -3.48 3.27 21.47
C GLN A 25 -3.13 3.67 20.03
N SER A 26 -3.11 2.70 19.12
CA SER A 26 -3.02 2.99 17.68
C SER A 26 -4.35 3.60 17.22
N VAL A 27 -4.28 4.79 16.62
CA VAL A 27 -5.45 5.57 16.18
C VAL A 27 -5.35 5.90 14.69
N GLU A 28 -6.43 5.67 13.95
CA GLU A 28 -6.53 6.00 12.53
C GLU A 28 -6.83 7.50 12.33
N LEU A 29 -6.08 8.14 11.42
CA LEU A 29 -6.17 9.57 11.16
C LEU A 29 -7.25 9.89 10.11
N THR A 30 -8.33 10.53 10.53
CA THR A 30 -9.37 11.00 9.59
C THR A 30 -9.07 12.43 9.17
N ALA A 31 -8.82 12.67 7.88
CA ALA A 31 -8.70 14.04 7.35
C ALA A 31 -10.02 14.82 7.55
N LYS A 32 -9.92 16.13 7.81
CA LYS A 32 -11.07 17.04 7.99
C LYS A 32 -11.06 18.18 6.97
N GLU A 33 -9.91 18.79 6.75
CA GLU A 33 -9.74 19.93 5.86
C GLU A 33 -8.37 19.86 5.17
N VAL A 34 -8.31 20.28 3.91
CA VAL A 34 -7.10 20.26 3.09
C VAL A 34 -6.92 21.62 2.43
N HIS A 35 -5.76 22.25 2.67
CA HIS A 35 -5.39 23.53 2.08
C HIS A 35 -4.23 23.33 1.09
N LEU A 36 -4.43 23.69 -0.17
CA LEU A 36 -3.43 23.58 -1.24
C LEU A 36 -2.86 24.97 -1.55
N TYR A 37 -1.54 25.10 -1.42
CA TYR A 37 -0.74 26.28 -1.70
C TYR A 37 0.24 25.99 -2.86
N PRO A 38 0.78 26.99 -3.56
CA PRO A 38 1.68 26.74 -4.71
C PRO A 38 2.99 26.03 -4.32
N SER A 39 3.33 26.02 -3.02
CA SER A 39 4.54 25.42 -2.44
C SER A 39 4.29 24.10 -1.68
N GLY A 40 3.03 23.64 -1.56
CA GLY A 40 2.71 22.45 -0.77
C GLY A 40 1.26 22.39 -0.29
N MET A 41 0.95 21.40 0.54
CA MET A 41 -0.39 21.16 1.08
C MET A 41 -0.32 21.00 2.59
N LYS A 42 -1.25 21.68 3.27
CA LYS A 42 -1.51 21.55 4.70
C LYS A 42 -2.75 20.67 4.89
N VAL A 43 -2.63 19.58 5.64
CA VAL A 43 -3.77 18.70 5.97
C VAL A 43 -4.05 18.80 7.46
N LEU A 44 -5.32 19.00 7.80
CA LEU A 44 -5.83 18.95 9.16
C LEU A 44 -6.51 17.59 9.37
N PHE A 45 -5.96 16.78 10.26
CA PHE A 45 -6.49 15.49 10.68
C PHE A 45 -7.20 15.60 12.03
N SER A 46 -8.19 14.75 12.22
CA SER A 46 -8.87 14.49 13.49
C SER A 46 -8.35 13.19 14.07
N VAL A 47 -8.02 13.21 15.35
CA VAL A 47 -7.49 12.08 16.11
C VAL A 47 -8.43 11.82 17.28
N PRO A 48 -9.21 10.73 17.25
CA PRO A 48 -10.04 10.29 18.37
C PRO A 48 -9.29 10.31 19.72
N TYR A 49 -9.97 10.74 20.77
CA TYR A 49 -9.39 10.86 22.11
C TYR A 49 -8.88 9.51 22.67
N ALA A 50 -7.60 9.49 23.06
CA ALA A 50 -7.02 8.52 23.97
C ALA A 50 -5.99 9.24 24.86
N GLU A 51 -5.76 8.78 26.09
CA GLU A 51 -4.74 9.39 27.00
C GLU A 51 -3.32 9.27 26.43
N LYS A 52 -3.07 8.20 25.65
CA LYS A 52 -1.83 7.95 24.93
C LYS A 52 -2.16 7.57 23.49
N ILE A 53 -1.80 8.43 22.56
CA ILE A 53 -2.07 8.31 21.13
C ILE A 53 -0.79 7.89 20.43
N GLN A 54 -0.89 6.88 19.56
CA GLN A 54 0.07 6.59 18.50
C GLN A 54 -0.68 6.64 17.17
N ALA A 55 -0.23 7.50 16.26
CA ALA A 55 -0.82 7.65 14.93
C ALA A 55 0.26 7.58 13.85
N GLU A 56 -0.09 7.10 12.65
CA GLU A 56 0.86 6.86 11.57
C GLU A 56 0.53 7.71 10.33
N LEU A 57 1.45 8.59 9.95
CA LEU A 57 1.40 9.36 8.71
C LEU A 57 2.33 8.74 7.64
N PRO A 58 2.01 8.85 6.34
CA PRO A 58 2.94 8.52 5.26
C PRO A 58 4.24 9.35 5.33
N GLY A 59 5.38 8.78 4.94
CA GLY A 59 6.67 9.49 4.86
C GLY A 59 6.70 10.70 3.90
N ALA A 60 5.67 10.88 3.07
CA ALA A 60 5.50 12.04 2.20
C ALA A 60 5.21 13.36 2.96
N PHE A 61 4.90 13.32 4.26
CA PHE A 61 4.72 14.52 5.11
C PHE A 61 6.04 14.93 5.76
N ASP A 62 6.22 16.23 6.02
CA ASP A 62 7.39 16.74 6.76
C ASP A 62 7.19 16.54 8.28
N GLY A 63 8.03 15.71 8.90
CA GLY A 63 8.01 15.47 10.35
C GLY A 63 8.29 16.72 11.19
N GLN A 64 9.02 17.71 10.68
CA GLN A 64 9.25 18.98 11.37
C GLN A 64 8.04 19.92 11.28
N SER A 65 7.11 19.71 10.34
CA SER A 65 5.88 20.49 10.21
C SER A 65 4.76 20.06 11.16
N VAL A 66 4.77 18.82 11.65
CA VAL A 66 3.64 18.23 12.39
C VAL A 66 3.37 18.99 13.68
N ARG A 67 2.13 19.45 13.89
CA ARG A 67 1.67 20.13 15.10
C ARG A 67 0.43 19.47 15.67
N LEU A 68 0.33 19.46 16.99
CA LEU A 68 -0.91 19.13 17.69
C LEU A 68 -1.64 20.42 18.05
N LEU A 69 -2.94 20.43 17.77
CA LEU A 69 -3.85 21.55 18.01
C LEU A 69 -4.94 21.06 18.99
N PRO A 70 -4.68 21.10 20.31
CA PRO A 70 -5.65 20.66 21.31
C PRO A 70 -6.87 21.61 21.35
N PRO A 71 -8.10 21.08 21.50
CA PRO A 71 -9.29 21.91 21.76
C PRO A 71 -9.26 22.52 23.17
N ASP A 72 -10.10 23.52 23.40
CA ASP A 72 -10.25 24.17 24.72
C ASP A 72 -10.52 23.14 25.83
N GLY A 73 -9.68 23.15 26.86
CA GLY A 73 -9.76 22.21 27.98
C GLY A 73 -8.99 20.89 27.80
N MET A 74 -8.22 20.73 26.71
CA MET A 74 -7.23 19.66 26.57
C MET A 74 -5.80 20.20 26.76
N THR A 75 -4.94 19.43 27.45
CA THR A 75 -3.50 19.66 27.52
C THR A 75 -2.73 18.55 26.79
N VAL A 76 -1.67 18.94 26.08
CA VAL A 76 -0.66 18.01 25.56
C VAL A 76 0.47 17.94 26.58
N ASN A 77 0.65 16.77 27.18
CA ASN A 77 1.62 16.53 28.25
C ASN A 77 2.98 16.08 27.68
N ALA A 78 2.96 15.31 26.60
CA ALA A 78 4.13 14.92 25.82
C ALA A 78 3.77 14.79 24.34
N PHE A 79 4.75 15.04 23.46
CA PHE A 79 4.61 14.94 22.00
C PHE A 79 5.96 14.54 21.39
N SER A 80 5.95 13.62 20.44
CA SER A 80 7.10 13.29 19.60
C SER A 80 6.67 12.80 18.22
N VAL A 81 7.54 13.01 17.23
CA VAL A 81 7.38 12.48 15.87
C VAL A 81 8.65 11.71 15.54
N VAL A 82 8.51 10.46 15.11
CA VAL A 82 9.62 9.56 14.85
C VAL A 82 9.44 8.93 13.47
N GLU A 83 10.42 9.15 12.58
CA GLU A 83 10.48 8.45 11.30
C GLU A 83 10.80 6.97 11.52
N GLN A 84 10.05 6.08 10.86
CA GLN A 84 10.24 4.62 10.92
C GLN A 84 10.21 4.00 9.52
N PRO A 85 11.01 2.96 9.25
CA PRO A 85 10.97 2.23 7.99
C PRO A 85 9.69 1.37 7.91
N ARG A 86 8.95 1.51 6.81
CA ARG A 86 7.63 0.91 6.62
C ARG A 86 7.65 -0.11 5.49
N SER A 87 7.77 -1.39 5.84
CA SER A 87 7.70 -2.47 4.85
C SER A 87 6.24 -2.85 4.51
N GLN A 88 6.02 -3.29 3.27
CA GLN A 88 4.74 -3.86 2.78
C GLN A 88 3.49 -2.95 2.81
N TRP A 89 3.63 -1.64 3.05
CA TRP A 89 2.49 -0.73 2.95
C TRP A 89 2.00 -0.59 1.50
N VAL A 90 0.70 -0.81 1.30
CA VAL A 90 -0.02 -0.46 0.07
C VAL A 90 -0.83 0.81 0.37
N PRO A 91 -0.55 1.94 -0.30
CA PRO A 91 -1.32 3.16 -0.12
C PRO A 91 -2.82 2.94 -0.39
N PRO A 92 -3.75 3.43 0.45
CA PRO A 92 -5.18 3.22 0.26
C PRO A 92 -5.67 3.60 -1.15
N ALA A 93 -5.17 4.71 -1.70
CA ALA A 93 -5.48 5.17 -3.06
C ALA A 93 -4.97 4.25 -4.20
N LEU A 94 -4.08 3.29 -3.90
CA LEU A 94 -3.52 2.31 -4.85
C LEU A 94 -3.94 0.87 -4.55
N SER A 95 -4.74 0.64 -3.50
CA SER A 95 -5.17 -0.69 -3.05
C SER A 95 -5.81 -1.54 -4.15
N THR A 96 -6.72 -0.97 -4.95
CA THR A 96 -7.33 -1.63 -6.11
C THR A 96 -6.31 -1.98 -7.19
N LEU A 97 -5.35 -1.09 -7.47
CA LEU A 97 -4.32 -1.30 -8.50
C LEU A 97 -3.33 -2.40 -8.10
N ASP A 98 -2.92 -2.45 -6.83
CA ASP A 98 -2.13 -3.56 -6.28
C ASP A 98 -2.93 -4.89 -6.34
N GLY A 99 -4.24 -4.86 -6.08
CA GLY A 99 -5.12 -6.01 -6.26
C GLY A 99 -5.06 -6.59 -7.67
N VAL A 100 -5.25 -5.73 -8.69
CA VAL A 100 -5.13 -6.12 -10.12
C VAL A 100 -3.72 -6.62 -10.44
N ILE A 101 -2.66 -5.99 -9.92
CA ILE A 101 -1.27 -6.43 -10.10
C ILE A 101 -1.02 -7.82 -9.49
N ARG A 102 -1.60 -8.12 -8.33
CA ARG A 102 -1.51 -9.44 -7.68
C ARG A 102 -2.28 -10.51 -8.47
N GLU A 103 -3.49 -10.21 -8.93
CA GLU A 103 -4.26 -11.07 -9.83
C GLU A 103 -3.49 -11.35 -11.12
N LYS A 104 -2.88 -10.33 -11.74
CA LYS A 104 -2.09 -10.44 -12.97
C LYS A 104 -0.86 -11.33 -12.83
N LYS A 105 -0.17 -11.24 -11.69
CA LYS A 105 0.93 -12.15 -11.33
C LYS A 105 0.44 -13.60 -11.15
N SER A 106 -0.79 -13.79 -10.66
CA SER A 106 -1.43 -15.11 -10.58
C SER A 106 -1.74 -15.68 -11.97
N GLU A 107 -2.33 -14.89 -12.88
CA GLU A 107 -2.56 -15.29 -14.29
C GLU A 107 -1.25 -15.77 -14.95
N ILE A 108 -0.18 -14.98 -14.84
CA ILE A 108 1.15 -15.29 -15.38
C ILE A 108 1.73 -16.57 -14.79
N THR A 109 1.56 -16.78 -13.47
CA THR A 109 2.02 -18.00 -12.78
C THR A 109 1.27 -19.24 -13.28
N ALA A 110 -0.06 -19.14 -13.43
CA ALA A 110 -0.90 -20.21 -13.95
C ALA A 110 -0.58 -20.55 -15.42
N LEU A 111 -0.37 -19.55 -16.27
CA LEU A 111 0.06 -19.76 -17.67
C LEU A 111 1.44 -20.42 -17.74
N THR A 112 2.40 -19.96 -16.93
CA THR A 112 3.75 -20.55 -16.84
C THR A 112 3.68 -22.02 -16.39
N GLY A 113 2.85 -22.34 -15.40
CA GLY A 113 2.62 -23.72 -14.96
C GLY A 113 2.01 -24.62 -16.04
N LYS A 114 1.05 -24.13 -16.82
CA LYS A 114 0.48 -24.86 -17.97
C LYS A 114 1.54 -25.14 -19.05
N ILE A 115 2.32 -24.13 -19.42
CA ILE A 115 3.41 -24.30 -20.41
C ILE A 115 4.44 -25.32 -19.91
N ALA A 116 4.83 -25.27 -18.64
CA ALA A 116 5.75 -26.25 -18.05
C ALA A 116 5.19 -27.69 -18.05
N ALA A 117 3.88 -27.87 -17.80
CA ALA A 117 3.23 -29.17 -17.89
C ALA A 117 3.17 -29.72 -19.33
N ILE A 118 2.97 -28.85 -20.33
CA ILE A 118 3.06 -29.24 -21.75
C ILE A 118 4.51 -29.59 -22.10
N ASP A 119 5.49 -28.78 -21.68
CA ASP A 119 6.93 -29.02 -21.88
C ASP A 119 7.45 -30.29 -21.17
N GLN A 120 6.75 -30.79 -20.16
CA GLN A 120 7.00 -32.10 -19.56
C GLN A 120 6.33 -33.22 -20.38
N SER A 121 5.11 -33.00 -20.86
CA SER A 121 4.34 -33.97 -21.65
C SER A 121 4.97 -34.24 -23.03
N THR A 122 5.44 -33.21 -23.73
CA THR A 122 6.11 -33.37 -25.04
C THR A 122 7.46 -34.08 -24.93
N LYS A 123 8.15 -33.97 -23.78
CA LYS A 123 9.37 -34.76 -23.49
C LYS A 123 9.07 -36.23 -23.28
N LEU A 124 7.96 -36.60 -22.63
CA LEU A 124 7.54 -38.00 -22.52
C LEU A 124 7.27 -38.60 -23.92
N PHE A 125 6.66 -37.83 -24.82
CA PHE A 125 6.44 -38.20 -26.23
C PHE A 125 7.70 -38.14 -27.12
N ALA A 126 8.87 -37.87 -26.56
CA ALA A 126 10.18 -38.01 -27.21
C ALA A 126 11.01 -39.18 -26.62
N GLY A 127 10.44 -39.96 -25.69
CA GLY A 127 11.07 -41.13 -25.10
C GLY A 127 11.09 -42.37 -26.01
N PRO A 128 11.69 -43.48 -25.55
CA PRO A 128 11.68 -44.75 -26.26
C PRO A 128 10.26 -45.36 -26.35
N PHE A 129 10.05 -46.22 -27.35
CA PHE A 129 8.79 -46.96 -27.50
C PHE A 129 8.47 -47.80 -26.25
N PRO A 130 7.18 -47.94 -25.87
CA PRO A 130 6.73 -48.90 -24.87
C PRO A 130 7.16 -50.33 -25.24
N GLN A 131 7.70 -51.07 -24.26
CA GLN A 131 8.43 -52.33 -24.49
C GLN A 131 7.59 -53.51 -25.03
N ASN A 132 6.27 -53.35 -25.18
CA ASN A 132 5.32 -54.42 -25.54
C ASN A 132 4.37 -54.07 -26.71
N ILE A 133 4.71 -53.11 -27.58
CA ILE A 133 3.91 -52.81 -28.79
C ILE A 133 4.15 -53.88 -29.87
N ALA A 134 3.09 -54.40 -30.50
CA ALA A 134 3.24 -55.31 -31.63
C ALA A 134 3.69 -54.56 -32.89
N ALA A 135 4.56 -55.16 -33.71
CA ALA A 135 5.14 -54.50 -34.89
C ALA A 135 4.10 -53.92 -35.87
N GLN A 136 2.91 -54.55 -35.96
CA GLN A 136 1.77 -54.12 -36.78
C GLN A 136 1.04 -52.86 -36.23
N GLU A 137 1.18 -52.55 -34.95
CA GLU A 137 0.53 -51.43 -34.25
C GLU A 137 1.41 -50.16 -34.26
N VAL A 138 2.73 -50.31 -34.51
CA VAL A 138 3.71 -49.21 -34.53
C VAL A 138 3.28 -48.02 -35.41
N PRO A 139 2.75 -48.19 -36.64
CA PRO A 139 2.33 -47.05 -37.46
C PRO A 139 1.18 -46.25 -36.82
N GLN A 140 0.22 -46.94 -36.20
CA GLN A 140 -0.92 -46.31 -35.53
C GLN A 140 -0.48 -45.58 -34.25
N TYR A 141 0.46 -46.17 -33.50
CA TYR A 141 1.06 -45.53 -32.33
C TYR A 141 1.84 -44.26 -32.71
N VAL A 142 2.68 -44.32 -33.75
CA VAL A 142 3.45 -43.16 -34.24
C VAL A 142 2.53 -42.02 -34.67
N GLU A 143 1.46 -42.32 -35.41
CA GLU A 143 0.48 -41.30 -35.83
C GLU A 143 -0.29 -40.71 -34.64
N ALA A 144 -0.70 -41.52 -33.66
CA ALA A 144 -1.36 -41.04 -32.44
C ALA A 144 -0.44 -40.10 -31.62
N ILE A 145 0.84 -40.44 -31.48
CA ILE A 145 1.84 -39.58 -30.83
C ILE A 145 2.09 -38.29 -31.65
N ARG A 146 2.13 -38.38 -32.98
CA ARG A 146 2.28 -37.22 -33.87
C ARG A 146 1.14 -36.22 -33.68
N GLN A 147 -0.12 -36.69 -33.72
CA GLN A 147 -1.31 -35.86 -33.51
C GLN A 147 -1.38 -35.28 -32.09
N ALA A 148 -1.03 -36.08 -31.06
CA ALA A 148 -0.99 -35.60 -29.68
C ALA A 148 0.04 -34.47 -29.49
N ARG A 149 1.22 -34.60 -30.10
CA ARG A 149 2.25 -33.54 -30.09
C ARG A 149 1.81 -32.30 -30.88
N GLU A 150 1.26 -32.46 -32.07
CA GLU A 150 0.78 -31.35 -32.92
C GLU A 150 -0.26 -30.48 -32.18
N LYS A 151 -1.20 -31.13 -31.48
CA LYS A 151 -2.16 -30.44 -30.60
C LYS A 151 -1.46 -29.70 -29.46
N LEU A 152 -0.55 -30.36 -28.74
CA LEU A 152 0.14 -29.77 -27.60
C LEU A 152 1.03 -28.58 -27.99
N GLU A 153 1.77 -28.63 -29.10
CA GLU A 153 2.59 -27.50 -29.56
C GLU A 153 1.72 -26.31 -30.01
N THR A 154 0.52 -26.56 -30.54
CA THR A 154 -0.47 -25.52 -30.89
C THR A 154 -1.04 -24.85 -29.63
N GLU A 155 -1.41 -25.64 -28.62
CA GLU A 155 -1.87 -25.14 -27.31
C GLU A 155 -0.75 -24.36 -26.60
N ARG A 156 0.48 -24.90 -26.58
CA ARG A 156 1.69 -24.25 -26.08
C ARG A 156 1.94 -22.90 -26.73
N SER A 157 1.87 -22.84 -28.07
CA SER A 157 2.09 -21.60 -28.82
C SER A 157 1.05 -20.53 -28.46
N THR A 158 -0.21 -20.94 -28.29
CA THR A 158 -1.29 -20.06 -27.84
C THR A 158 -1.04 -19.53 -26.43
N LEU A 159 -0.69 -20.42 -25.49
CA LEU A 159 -0.38 -20.06 -24.10
C LEU A 159 0.84 -19.14 -23.98
N VAL A 160 1.87 -19.32 -24.82
CA VAL A 160 3.06 -18.45 -24.86
C VAL A 160 2.70 -17.05 -25.35
N LEU A 161 1.86 -16.92 -26.38
CA LEU A 161 1.37 -15.62 -26.84
C LEU A 161 0.59 -14.89 -25.74
N SER A 162 -0.34 -15.59 -25.07
CA SER A 162 -1.07 -15.05 -23.90
C SER A 162 -0.14 -14.67 -22.74
N LEU A 163 0.91 -15.45 -22.48
CA LEU A 163 1.89 -15.16 -21.42
C LEU A 163 2.64 -13.84 -21.69
N GLU A 164 3.09 -13.62 -22.94
CA GLU A 164 3.81 -12.38 -23.31
C GLU A 164 2.88 -11.16 -23.36
N GLU A 165 1.61 -11.33 -23.71
CA GLU A 165 0.58 -10.29 -23.56
C GLU A 165 0.38 -9.94 -22.08
N ARG A 166 0.12 -10.93 -21.22
CA ARG A 166 -0.08 -10.71 -19.77
C ARG A 166 1.13 -10.08 -19.08
N LYS A 167 2.36 -10.42 -19.50
CA LYS A 167 3.59 -9.75 -19.02
C LYS A 167 3.65 -8.27 -19.39
N LYS A 168 3.28 -7.89 -20.62
CA LYS A 168 3.26 -6.48 -21.06
C LYS A 168 2.21 -5.67 -20.29
N GLU A 169 1.01 -6.22 -20.12
CA GLU A 169 -0.04 -5.62 -19.29
C GLU A 169 0.44 -5.42 -17.84
N LEU A 170 1.08 -6.44 -17.23
CA LEU A 170 1.67 -6.32 -15.90
C LEU A 170 2.74 -5.21 -15.84
N GLN A 171 3.62 -5.12 -16.84
CA GLN A 171 4.67 -4.09 -16.89
C GLN A 171 4.09 -2.67 -16.92
N VAL A 172 3.00 -2.45 -17.69
CA VAL A 172 2.29 -1.16 -17.72
C VAL A 172 1.67 -0.84 -16.36
N LEU A 173 0.97 -1.79 -15.74
CA LEU A 173 0.36 -1.63 -14.42
C LEU A 173 1.41 -1.36 -13.32
N GLN A 174 2.57 -2.03 -13.38
CA GLN A 174 3.68 -1.78 -12.45
C GLN A 174 4.32 -0.40 -12.65
N ALA A 175 4.47 0.06 -13.89
CA ALA A 175 4.96 1.42 -14.16
C ALA A 175 3.97 2.48 -13.67
N GLU A 176 2.67 2.26 -13.87
CA GLU A 176 1.61 3.12 -13.33
C GLU A 176 1.60 3.15 -11.80
N TYR A 177 1.70 1.98 -11.15
CA TYR A 177 1.78 1.90 -9.69
C TYR A 177 3.01 2.67 -9.17
N ALA A 178 4.19 2.47 -9.77
CA ALA A 178 5.41 3.18 -9.38
C ALA A 178 5.31 4.69 -9.60
N ALA A 179 4.72 5.15 -10.71
CA ALA A 179 4.51 6.57 -10.98
C ALA A 179 3.55 7.23 -9.99
N ARG A 180 2.51 6.51 -9.55
CA ARG A 180 1.52 6.97 -8.55
C ARG A 180 1.97 6.73 -7.09
N THR A 181 3.02 5.94 -6.85
CA THR A 181 3.53 5.64 -5.50
C THR A 181 3.97 6.94 -4.80
N PRO A 182 3.71 7.10 -3.49
CA PRO A 182 4.15 8.25 -2.73
C PRO A 182 5.65 8.49 -2.77
N GLN A 183 6.07 9.74 -2.59
CA GLN A 183 7.43 10.02 -2.16
C GLN A 183 7.62 9.42 -0.74
N GLU A 184 8.76 8.78 -0.50
CA GLU A 184 9.10 8.21 0.82
C GLU A 184 8.04 7.22 1.36
N GLY A 185 7.40 6.47 0.44
CA GLY A 185 6.38 5.46 0.76
C GLY A 185 6.92 4.20 1.44
N ASP A 186 8.25 4.04 1.51
CA ASP A 186 8.99 3.07 2.32
C ASP A 186 9.22 3.53 3.76
N LYS A 187 8.67 4.68 4.15
CA LYS A 187 8.71 5.27 5.49
C LYS A 187 7.32 5.64 6.00
N SER A 188 7.22 5.80 7.31
CA SER A 188 6.13 6.51 7.98
C SER A 188 6.65 7.41 9.09
N LEU A 189 5.86 8.44 9.43
CA LEU A 189 6.05 9.25 10.62
C LEU A 189 5.09 8.74 11.69
N VAL A 190 5.65 8.16 12.75
CA VAL A 190 4.89 7.76 13.93
C VAL A 190 4.81 8.95 14.87
N VAL A 191 3.60 9.49 15.00
CA VAL A 191 3.27 10.59 15.89
C VAL A 191 2.77 10.02 17.21
N ASN A 192 3.47 10.33 18.30
CA ASN A 192 3.12 9.92 19.65
C ASN A 192 2.71 11.15 20.47
N ALA A 193 1.62 11.03 21.22
CA ALA A 193 1.17 12.08 22.13
C ALA A 193 0.66 11.49 23.44
N GLU A 194 0.94 12.16 24.55
CA GLU A 194 0.23 11.94 25.82
C GLU A 194 -0.59 13.18 26.12
N VAL A 195 -1.90 13.02 26.34
CA VAL A 195 -2.85 14.13 26.49
C VAL A 195 -3.74 13.95 27.71
N SER A 196 -4.38 15.03 28.15
CA SER A 196 -5.38 15.00 29.21
C SER A 196 -6.48 16.02 28.93
N GLY A 197 -7.74 15.64 29.13
CA GLY A 197 -8.89 16.48 28.80
C GLY A 197 -10.01 15.65 28.19
N LYS A 198 -10.76 16.24 27.25
CA LYS A 198 -11.82 15.60 26.46
C LYS A 198 -11.92 16.25 25.07
N GLY A 199 -12.57 15.55 24.15
CA GLY A 199 -12.73 15.96 22.75
C GLY A 199 -11.65 15.37 21.84
N ASP A 200 -11.91 15.38 20.53
CA ASP A 200 -10.94 14.90 19.55
C ASP A 200 -9.77 15.89 19.42
N LEU A 201 -8.57 15.36 19.30
CA LEU A 201 -7.37 16.15 19.06
C LEU A 201 -7.25 16.46 17.56
N LEU A 202 -6.88 17.68 17.21
CA LEU A 202 -6.52 18.01 15.83
C LEU A 202 -5.00 17.89 15.62
N LEU A 203 -4.62 17.38 14.47
CA LEU A 203 -3.23 17.22 14.04
C LEU A 203 -3.05 17.91 12.69
N GLU A 204 -2.16 18.89 12.63
CA GLU A 204 -1.78 19.59 11.40
C GLU A 204 -0.47 19.03 10.86
N ALA A 205 -0.38 18.77 9.56
CA ALA A 205 0.85 18.36 8.90
C ALA A 205 0.98 18.97 7.50
N TRP A 206 2.21 19.30 7.09
CA TRP A 206 2.55 19.82 5.76
C TRP A 206 3.19 18.75 4.88
N THR A 207 3.02 18.87 3.57
CA THR A 207 3.70 18.05 2.57
C THR A 207 4.00 18.87 1.31
N THR A 208 5.17 18.65 0.72
CA THR A 208 5.54 19.15 -0.62
C THR A 208 5.23 18.14 -1.73
N ALA A 209 4.67 16.96 -1.41
CA ALA A 209 4.31 15.91 -2.36
C ALA A 209 2.99 16.21 -3.08
N VAL A 210 2.81 17.45 -3.54
CA VAL A 210 1.61 17.97 -4.18
C VAL A 210 1.98 19.05 -5.21
N GLU A 211 1.16 19.14 -6.25
CA GLU A 211 1.17 20.23 -7.22
C GLU A 211 -0.26 20.72 -7.39
N TRP A 212 -0.48 22.03 -7.45
CA TRP A 212 -1.75 22.59 -7.91
C TRP A 212 -1.52 23.83 -8.78
N ALA A 213 -2.40 24.05 -9.75
CA ALA A 213 -2.37 25.25 -10.59
C ALA A 213 -3.78 25.61 -11.12
N PRO A 214 -4.05 26.91 -11.38
CA PRO A 214 -5.22 27.34 -12.14
C PRO A 214 -5.05 26.98 -13.62
N GLN A 215 -6.05 26.29 -14.19
CA GLN A 215 -6.15 26.01 -15.62
C GLN A 215 -7.29 26.84 -16.23
N TYR A 216 -6.95 27.69 -17.18
CA TYR A 216 -7.90 28.44 -17.99
C TYR A 216 -8.20 27.69 -19.29
N LYS A 217 -9.47 27.65 -19.67
CA LYS A 217 -9.94 27.21 -21.00
C LYS A 217 -10.85 28.31 -21.57
N MET A 218 -10.66 28.64 -22.84
CA MET A 218 -11.49 29.61 -23.56
C MET A 218 -11.93 29.00 -24.87
N ASN A 219 -13.24 28.98 -25.12
CA ASN A 219 -13.83 28.49 -26.36
C ASN A 219 -14.57 29.64 -27.04
N LEU A 220 -14.20 29.95 -28.29
CA LEU A 220 -14.95 30.87 -29.14
C LEU A 220 -16.05 30.10 -29.89
N ARG A 221 -17.28 30.60 -29.86
CA ARG A 221 -18.37 30.16 -30.73
C ARG A 221 -18.36 30.99 -32.00
N SER A 222 -17.87 30.40 -33.10
CA SER A 222 -17.68 31.11 -34.36
C SER A 222 -18.99 31.63 -34.98
N GLU A 223 -20.15 31.03 -34.67
CA GLU A 223 -21.44 31.49 -35.18
C GLU A 223 -22.02 32.71 -34.45
N THR A 224 -21.68 32.89 -33.16
CA THR A 224 -22.25 33.95 -32.30
C THR A 224 -21.24 35.01 -31.87
N GLY A 225 -19.93 34.74 -32.00
CA GLY A 225 -18.86 35.57 -31.46
C GLY A 225 -18.68 35.46 -29.93
N GLU A 226 -19.47 34.61 -29.26
CA GLU A 226 -19.40 34.42 -27.81
C GLU A 226 -18.09 33.73 -27.40
N ILE A 227 -17.41 34.26 -26.38
CA ILE A 227 -16.26 33.61 -25.74
C ILE A 227 -16.72 33.00 -24.41
N ALA A 228 -16.77 31.67 -24.35
CA ALA A 228 -17.01 30.93 -23.12
C ALA A 228 -15.66 30.64 -22.42
N ALA A 229 -15.39 31.34 -21.32
CA ALA A 229 -14.22 31.09 -20.47
C ALA A 229 -14.58 30.15 -19.30
N THR A 230 -13.64 29.30 -18.91
CA THR A 230 -13.76 28.43 -17.73
C THR A 230 -12.43 28.40 -16.98
N LEU A 231 -12.46 28.72 -15.70
CA LEU A 231 -11.36 28.52 -14.76
C LEU A 231 -11.59 27.20 -14.02
N GLN A 232 -10.57 26.35 -13.96
CA GLN A 232 -10.57 25.09 -13.23
C GLN A 232 -9.34 25.04 -12.33
N ALA A 233 -9.47 24.58 -11.09
CA ALA A 233 -8.30 24.21 -10.29
C ALA A 233 -7.88 22.79 -10.69
N LYS A 234 -6.61 22.59 -11.06
CA LYS A 234 -6.04 21.26 -11.27
C LYS A 234 -5.07 20.98 -10.13
N ALA A 235 -5.20 19.81 -9.48
CA ALA A 235 -4.26 19.34 -8.48
C ALA A 235 -3.85 17.89 -8.72
N SER A 236 -2.67 17.53 -8.23
CA SER A 236 -2.12 16.17 -8.18
C SER A 236 -1.31 16.01 -6.90
N GLN A 237 -1.49 14.89 -6.19
CA GLN A 237 -0.84 14.63 -4.90
C GLN A 237 -0.26 13.21 -4.84
N ARG A 238 0.82 13.05 -4.08
CA ARG A 238 1.61 11.82 -3.91
C ARG A 238 1.85 11.52 -2.43
N THR A 239 0.83 11.72 -1.59
CA THR A 239 0.84 11.30 -0.18
C THR A 239 0.39 9.85 0.01
N GLY A 240 -0.39 9.32 -0.95
CA GLY A 240 -0.97 7.97 -0.89
C GLY A 240 -2.30 7.89 -0.13
N LEU A 241 -2.68 8.95 0.58
CA LEU A 241 -3.99 9.11 1.18
C LEU A 241 -5.05 9.44 0.11
N SER A 242 -6.31 9.18 0.43
CA SER A 242 -7.47 9.68 -0.32
C SER A 242 -8.12 10.79 0.49
N PHE A 243 -8.51 11.89 -0.15
CA PHE A 243 -9.14 13.04 0.49
C PHE A 243 -10.55 13.24 -0.09
N ASP A 244 -11.55 12.75 0.63
CA ASP A 244 -12.98 12.96 0.32
C ASP A 244 -13.56 14.00 1.31
N VAL A 245 -12.96 15.19 1.28
CA VAL A 245 -13.18 16.30 2.22
C VAL A 245 -13.04 17.64 1.48
N PRO A 246 -13.52 18.77 2.05
CA PRO A 246 -13.35 20.09 1.45
C PRO A 246 -11.89 20.43 1.12
N LEU A 247 -11.66 20.87 -0.13
CA LEU A 247 -10.36 21.28 -0.66
C LEU A 247 -10.32 22.79 -0.84
N HIS A 248 -9.39 23.47 -0.18
CA HIS A 248 -9.26 24.91 -0.15
C HIS A 248 -8.00 25.32 -0.93
N PHE A 249 -8.16 26.04 -2.04
CA PHE A 249 -7.06 26.45 -2.92
C PHE A 249 -6.65 27.90 -2.60
N HIS A 250 -5.34 28.13 -2.42
CA HIS A 250 -4.77 29.41 -2.02
C HIS A 250 -3.72 29.86 -3.04
N THR A 251 -3.83 31.09 -3.51
CA THR A 251 -2.92 31.74 -4.48
C THR A 251 -1.91 32.64 -3.80
#